data_AF-A0A401UFG5-F1
#
_entry.id   AF-A0A401UFG5-F1
#
_cell.length_a   1.000
_cell.length_b   1.000
_cell.length_c   1.000
_cell.angle_alpha   90.00
_cell.angle_beta   90.00
_cell.angle_gamma   90.00
#
_symmetry.space_group_name_H-M   'P 1'
#
loop_
_entity.id
_entity.type
_entity.pdbx_description
1 polymer ?
#
loop_
_entity_poly.entity_id
_entity_poly.type
_entity_poly.pdbx_seq_one_letter_code
_entity_poly.pdbx_strand_id
1 'polypeptide(L)'
;MKKNPLNDLDQFLKQEASSIVTPSSLSDRLKQNESATSAPVAGSIEEQLLLMAKQDASKFYDTLITVGEKIGNEKSTMLINTALYLKHGDNWKEAVKAYWEK
;
A
#
# COMPACT_ATOMS: atom_id res chain seq x y z
N MET A 1 21.24 -36.73 -32.08
CA MET A 1 19.99 -35.96 -31.96
C MET A 1 20.14 -34.94 -30.84
N LYS A 2 20.40 -33.66 -31.17
CA LYS A 2 20.47 -32.58 -30.17
C LYS A 2 19.07 -31.97 -30.03
N LYS A 3 18.41 -32.18 -28.90
CA LYS A 3 17.17 -31.47 -28.56
C LYS A 3 17.54 -29.99 -28.36
N ASN A 4 16.88 -29.10 -29.11
CA ASN A 4 17.19 -27.68 -29.09
C ASN A 4 16.45 -27.03 -27.90
N PRO A 5 17.13 -26.63 -26.82
CA PRO A 5 16.49 -26.20 -25.57
C PRO A 5 15.65 -24.93 -25.73
N LEU A 6 15.95 -24.12 -26.75
CA LEU A 6 15.18 -22.92 -27.11
C LEU A 6 13.78 -23.25 -27.64
N ASN A 7 13.62 -24.39 -28.32
CA ASN A 7 12.32 -24.81 -28.85
C ASN A 7 11.42 -25.36 -27.74
N ASP A 8 12.02 -25.99 -26.73
CA ASP A 8 11.33 -26.50 -25.54
C ASP A 8 10.81 -25.35 -24.67
N LEU A 9 11.59 -24.27 -24.54
CA LEU A 9 11.19 -23.06 -23.82
C LEU A 9 10.03 -22.33 -24.51
N ASP A 10 10.07 -22.22 -25.84
CA ASP A 10 8.97 -21.60 -26.61
C ASP A 10 7.68 -22.41 -26.50
N GLN A 11 7.79 -23.74 -26.49
CA GLN A 11 6.65 -24.63 -26.32
C GLN A 11 6.07 -24.54 -24.89
N PHE A 12 6.92 -24.45 -23.86
CA PHE A 12 6.50 -24.22 -22.48
C PHE A 12 5.79 -22.87 -22.29
N LEU A 13 6.37 -21.78 -22.82
CA LEU A 13 5.78 -20.44 -22.75
C LEU A 13 4.40 -20.36 -23.42
N LYS A 14 4.21 -21.04 -24.55
CA LYS A 14 2.91 -21.12 -25.24
C LYS A 14 1.87 -21.91 -24.46
N GLN A 15 2.27 -22.96 -23.74
CA GLN A 15 1.38 -23.73 -22.88
C GLN A 15 0.93 -22.91 -21.67
N GLU A 16 1.86 -22.24 -20.98
CA GLU A 16 1.54 -21.37 -19.84
C GLU A 16 0.63 -20.20 -20.23
N ALA A 17 0.91 -19.54 -21.36
CA ALA A 17 0.09 -18.43 -21.85
C ALA A 17 -1.35 -18.87 -22.21
N SER A 18 -1.52 -20.11 -22.68
CA SER A 18 -2.84 -20.67 -23.00
C SER A 18 -3.63 -21.08 -21.75
N SER A 19 -2.93 -21.37 -20.64
CA SER A 19 -3.55 -21.72 -19.35
C SER A 19 -4.02 -20.50 -18.55
N ILE A 20 -3.29 -19.38 -18.66
CA ILE A 20 -3.53 -18.16 -17.86
C ILE A 20 -4.75 -17.35 -18.33
N VAL A 21 -5.20 -17.52 -19.58
CA VAL A 21 -6.32 -16.75 -20.12
C VAL A 21 -7.48 -17.67 -20.48
N THR A 22 -8.19 -18.15 -19.47
CA THR A 22 -9.60 -18.50 -19.65
C THR A 22 -10.41 -17.21 -19.46
N PRO A 23 -10.95 -16.59 -20.52
CA PRO A 23 -11.84 -15.46 -20.34
C PRO A 23 -13.09 -15.97 -19.61
N SER A 24 -13.29 -15.50 -18.37
CA SER A 24 -14.58 -15.61 -17.72
C SER A 24 -15.65 -15.02 -18.66
N SER A 25 -16.73 -15.75 -18.85
CA SER A 25 -17.78 -15.32 -19.75
C SER A 25 -18.37 -14.01 -19.23
N LEU A 26 -18.74 -13.11 -20.12
CA LEU A 26 -19.23 -11.77 -19.77
C LEU A 26 -20.45 -11.85 -18.83
N SER A 27 -21.22 -12.94 -18.92
CA SER A 27 -22.33 -13.30 -18.04
C SER A 27 -21.92 -13.57 -16.58
N ASP A 28 -20.72 -14.10 -16.32
CA ASP A 28 -20.20 -14.31 -14.96
C ASP A 28 -19.75 -12.98 -14.34
N ARG A 29 -19.13 -12.10 -15.16
CA ARG A 29 -18.75 -10.74 -14.75
C ARG A 29 -19.96 -9.87 -14.40
N LEU A 30 -21.07 -10.00 -15.12
CA LEU A 30 -22.30 -9.25 -14.84
C LEU A 30 -22.99 -9.73 -13.56
N LYS A 31 -23.04 -11.04 -13.30
CA LYS A 31 -23.61 -11.59 -12.05
C LYS A 31 -22.80 -11.21 -10.81
N GLN A 32 -21.49 -11.01 -10.95
CA GLN A 32 -20.63 -10.60 -9.84
C GLN A 32 -20.83 -9.12 -9.44
N ASN A 33 -21.43 -8.30 -10.30
CA ASN A 33 -21.61 -6.87 -10.06
C ASN A 33 -22.96 -6.50 -9.41
N GLU A 34 -23.90 -7.45 -9.28
CA GLU A 34 -25.22 -7.20 -8.68
C GLU A 34 -25.33 -7.60 -7.20
N SER A 35 -24.26 -8.16 -6.60
CA SER A 35 -24.24 -8.54 -5.17
C SER A 35 -23.33 -7.69 -4.28
N ALA A 36 -22.77 -6.59 -4.77
CA ALA A 36 -21.94 -5.69 -3.95
C ALA A 36 -22.78 -4.57 -3.28
N THR A 37 -23.89 -4.93 -2.64
CA THR A 37 -24.38 -4.16 -1.49
C THR A 37 -23.85 -4.85 -0.25
N SER A 38 -22.61 -4.55 0.12
CA SER A 38 -22.06 -4.94 1.42
C SER A 38 -21.73 -3.69 2.22
N ALA A 39 -22.29 -3.66 3.42
CA ALA A 39 -21.93 -2.78 4.52
C ALA A 39 -20.39 -2.78 4.77
N PRO A 40 -19.84 -1.81 5.53
CA PRO A 40 -18.44 -1.44 5.47
C PRO A 40 -17.56 -2.60 5.95
N VAL A 41 -16.93 -3.28 5.00
CA VAL A 41 -15.77 -4.11 5.28
C VAL A 41 -14.68 -3.16 5.75
N ALA A 42 -14.26 -3.32 7.00
CA ALA A 42 -13.03 -2.72 7.48
C ALA A 42 -11.93 -3.15 6.51
N GLY A 43 -11.54 -2.24 5.60
CA GLY A 43 -10.49 -2.48 4.62
C GLY A 43 -9.20 -2.86 5.34
N SER A 44 -8.23 -3.38 4.59
CA SER A 44 -6.91 -3.68 5.14
C SER A 44 -6.36 -2.46 5.89
N ILE A 45 -5.56 -2.65 6.93
CA ILE A 45 -5.02 -1.53 7.74
C ILE A 45 -4.31 -0.51 6.83
N GLU A 46 -3.63 -1.00 5.80
CA GLU A 46 -2.98 -0.21 4.76
C GLU A 46 -3.97 0.65 3.98
N GLU A 47 -5.13 0.10 3.61
CA GLU A 47 -6.19 0.83 2.89
C GLU A 47 -6.80 1.92 3.78
N GLN A 48 -6.97 1.65 5.08
CA GLN A 48 -7.45 2.63 6.04
C GLN A 48 -6.42 3.75 6.25
N LEU A 49 -5.12 3.43 6.34
CA LEU A 49 -4.05 4.44 6.41
C LEU A 49 -4.01 5.28 5.14
N LEU A 50 -4.12 4.67 3.96
CA LEU A 50 -4.15 5.38 2.68
C LEU A 50 -5.37 6.29 2.55
N LEU A 51 -6.53 5.84 3.04
CA LEU A 51 -7.74 6.65 3.06
C LEU A 51 -7.58 7.85 4.01
N MET A 52 -7.02 7.63 5.19
CA MET A 52 -6.74 8.69 6.16
C MET A 52 -5.75 9.72 5.60
N ALA A 53 -4.67 9.28 4.95
CA ALA A 53 -3.71 10.18 4.32
C ALA A 53 -4.34 11.06 3.23
N LYS A 54 -5.37 10.57 2.52
CA LYS A 54 -6.10 11.32 1.50
C LYS A 54 -7.15 12.28 2.06
N GLN A 55 -7.82 11.89 3.15
CA GLN A 55 -8.91 12.68 3.74
C GLN A 55 -8.39 13.74 4.72
N ASP A 56 -7.42 13.38 5.55
CA ASP A 56 -6.90 14.22 6.63
C ASP A 56 -5.41 13.90 6.87
N ALA A 57 -4.57 14.53 6.04
CA ALA A 57 -3.12 14.35 6.11
C ALA A 57 -2.56 14.75 7.49
N SER A 58 -3.14 15.74 8.17
CA SER A 58 -2.68 16.16 9.50
C SER A 58 -2.85 15.04 10.52
N LYS A 59 -4.04 14.43 10.61
CA LYS A 59 -4.28 13.31 11.53
C LYS A 59 -3.45 12.08 11.18
N PHE A 60 -3.19 11.87 9.89
CA PHE A 60 -2.30 10.81 9.45
C PHE A 60 -0.88 11.00 10.02
N TYR A 61 -0.32 12.21 9.89
CA TYR A 61 1.00 12.52 10.45
C TYR A 61 1.02 12.40 11.98
N ASP A 62 -0.03 12.83 12.68
CA ASP A 62 -0.16 12.66 14.14
C ASP A 62 -0.16 11.19 14.56
N THR A 63 -0.82 10.34 13.76
CA THR A 63 -0.82 8.89 13.97
C THR A 63 0.58 8.30 13.78
N LEU A 64 1.31 8.72 12.74
CA LEU A 64 2.69 8.27 12.52
C LEU A 64 3.62 8.67 13.67
N ILE A 65 3.47 9.89 14.21
CA ILE A 65 4.22 10.38 15.36
C ILE A 65 3.96 9.48 16.57
N THR A 66 2.68 9.24 16.89
CA THR A 66 2.25 8.39 18.01
C THR A 66 2.77 6.96 17.88
N VAL A 67 2.72 6.38 16.67
CA VAL A 67 3.27 5.04 16.40
C VAL A 67 4.78 5.04 16.59
N GLY A 68 5.47 6.09 16.12
CA GLY A 68 6.91 6.24 16.27
C GLY A 68 7.34 6.30 17.74
N GLU A 69 6.61 7.02 18.59
CA GLU A 69 6.86 7.10 20.03
C GLU A 69 6.73 5.72 20.70
N LYS A 70 5.72 4.94 20.32
CA LYS A 70 5.50 3.59 20.87
C LYS A 70 6.58 2.59 20.48
N ILE A 71 7.17 2.74 19.28
CA ILE A 71 8.24 1.85 18.81
C ILE A 71 9.57 2.16 19.52
N GLY A 72 9.88 3.46 19.71
CA GLY A 72 11.03 3.91 20.50
C GLY A 72 12.42 3.46 19.98
N ASN A 73 12.59 3.29 18.67
CA ASN A 73 13.88 2.93 18.08
C ASN A 73 14.43 4.04 17.16
N GLU A 74 15.66 3.88 16.68
CA GLU A 74 16.30 4.89 15.81
C GLU A 74 15.50 5.13 14.52
N LYS A 75 14.93 4.06 13.94
CA LYS A 75 14.08 4.17 12.73
C LYS A 75 12.79 4.93 13.02
N SER A 76 12.26 4.83 14.24
CA SER A 76 11.06 5.55 14.65
C SER A 76 11.34 7.03 14.88
N THR A 77 12.55 7.40 15.31
CA THR A 77 13.01 8.79 15.35
C THR A 77 13.01 9.41 13.95
N MET A 78 13.50 8.69 12.95
CA MET A 78 13.45 9.13 11.55
C MET A 78 12.01 9.27 11.03
N LEU A 79 11.11 8.34 11.40
CA LEU A 79 9.69 8.41 11.06
C LEU A 79 9.01 9.66 11.66
N ILE A 80 9.23 9.92 12.95
CA ILE A 80 8.69 11.10 13.65
C ILE A 80 9.18 12.39 12.98
N ASN A 81 10.49 12.50 12.72
CA ASN A 81 11.07 13.68 12.06
C ASN A 81 10.48 13.89 10.67
N THR A 82 10.24 12.82 9.93
CA THR A 82 9.62 12.88 8.59
C THR A 82 8.17 13.34 8.68
N ALA A 83 7.41 12.82 9.64
CA ALA A 83 6.02 13.24 9.86
C ALA A 83 5.92 14.72 10.28
N LEU A 84 6.82 15.20 11.15
CA LEU A 84 6.89 16.61 11.54
C LEU A 84 7.27 17.51 10.36
N TYR A 85 8.21 17.07 9.52
CA TYR A 85 8.56 17.76 8.28
C TYR A 85 7.36 17.94 7.35
N LEU A 86 6.65 16.85 7.06
CA LEU A 86 5.49 16.90 6.17
C LEU A 86 4.31 17.70 6.75
N LYS A 87 4.13 17.67 8.08
CA LYS A 87 3.04 18.38 8.76
C LYS A 87 3.26 19.89 8.83
N HIS A 88 4.49 20.35 9.06
CA HIS A 88 4.80 21.75 9.36
C HIS A 88 5.45 22.53 8.21
N GLY A 89 5.78 21.87 7.10
CA GLY A 89 6.30 22.53 5.89
C GLY A 89 7.54 23.36 6.21
N ASP A 90 7.49 24.66 5.97
CA ASP A 90 8.62 25.57 6.18
C ASP A 90 9.08 25.68 7.65
N ASN A 91 8.16 25.50 8.61
CA ASN A 91 8.43 25.60 10.05
C ASN A 91 8.83 24.26 10.70
N TRP A 92 9.28 23.30 9.88
CA TRP A 92 9.56 21.95 10.36
C TRP A 92 10.71 21.89 11.37
N LYS A 93 11.71 22.78 11.27
CA LYS A 93 12.87 22.77 12.15
C LYS A 93 12.47 23.15 13.57
N GLU A 94 11.64 24.18 13.69
CA GLU A 94 11.07 24.65 14.94
C GLU A 94 10.16 23.58 15.53
N ALA A 95 9.34 22.92 14.70
CA ALA A 95 8.47 21.83 15.15
C ALA A 95 9.26 20.62 15.67
N VAL A 96 10.32 20.20 14.97
CA VAL A 96 11.20 19.11 15.41
C VAL A 96 11.92 19.49 16.70
N LYS A 97 12.46 20.70 16.79
CA LYS A 97 13.12 21.18 18.00
C LYS A 97 12.16 21.20 19.20
N ALA A 98 10.99 21.83 19.05
CA ALA A 98 9.97 21.90 20.10
C ALA A 98 9.45 20.52 20.52
N TYR A 99 9.43 19.56 19.60
CA TYR A 99 9.00 18.19 19.89
C TYR A 99 10.01 17.44 20.77
N TRP A 100 11.31 17.54 20.47
CA TRP A 100 12.35 16.82 21.22
C TRP A 100 12.86 17.55 22.47
N GLU A 101 12.62 18.86 22.59
CA GLU A 101 12.92 19.64 23.81
C GLU A 101 11.88 19.44 24.93
N LYS A 102 10.79 18.73 24.64
CA LYS A 102 9.70 18.43 25.58
C LYS A 102 10.10 17.36 26.59
#